data_AF-A0A4S1GSU6-F1
#
_entry.id   AF-A0A4S1GSU6-F1
#
_cell.length_a   1.000
_cell.length_b   1.000
_cell.length_c   1.000
_cell.angle_alpha   90.00
_cell.angle_beta   90.00
_cell.angle_gamma   90.00
#
_symmetry.space_group_name_H-M   'P 1'
#
loop_
_entity.id
_entity.type
_entity.pdbx_description
1 polymer ?
#
loop_
_entity_poly.entity_id
_entity_poly.type
_entity_poly.pdbx_seq_one_letter_code
_entity_poly.pdbx_strand_id
1 'polypeptide(L)' 'MTGTVAVLGANGFIGCRTVELLYLSGWANVRPIVRRPDAFASLSRFAIDAMVADARDIQALTAAFAGCKY' A
#
# COMPACT_ATOMS: atom_id res chain seq x y z
N MET A 1 1.79 17.12 2.95
CA MET A 1 2.74 15.98 2.91
C MET A 1 3.06 15.70 1.45
N THR A 2 4.32 15.72 1.01
CA THR A 2 4.63 15.90 -0.43
C THR A 2 4.98 14.61 -1.19
N GLY A 3 4.62 13.42 -0.70
CA GLY A 3 4.79 12.18 -1.46
C GLY A 3 3.96 11.02 -0.92
N THR A 4 3.56 10.11 -1.82
CA THR A 4 2.90 8.85 -1.48
C THR A 4 3.94 7.74 -1.30
N VAL A 5 3.82 6.96 -0.23
CA VAL A 5 4.67 5.78 0.06
C VAL A 5 3.92 4.53 -0.35
N ALA A 6 4.46 3.75 -1.28
CA ALA A 6 3.91 2.46 -1.63
C ALA A 6 4.44 1.36 -0.70
N VAL A 7 3.55 0.48 -0.24
CA VAL A 7 3.94 -0.68 0.56
C VAL A 7 3.52 -1.95 -0.15
N LEU A 8 4.46 -2.62 -0.80
CA LEU A 8 4.24 -3.93 -1.41
C LEU A 8 4.19 -5.03 -0.34
N GLY A 9 3.23 -5.95 -0.45
CA GLY A 9 3.00 -6.97 0.57
C GLY A 9 2.33 -6.41 1.83
N ALA A 10 1.47 -5.40 1.65
CA ALA A 10 0.82 -4.67 2.74
C ALA A 10 -0.10 -5.53 3.63
N ASN A 11 -0.43 -6.75 3.21
CA ASN A 11 -1.21 -7.69 4.02
C ASN A 11 -0.35 -8.60 4.92
N GLY A 12 0.98 -8.52 4.82
CA GLY A 12 1.90 -9.26 5.70
C GLY A 12 2.06 -8.59 7.06
N PHE A 13 2.68 -9.29 8.02
CA PHE A 13 2.88 -8.81 9.38
C PHE A 13 3.57 -7.44 9.43
N ILE A 14 4.71 -7.30 8.74
CA ILE A 14 5.47 -6.04 8.71
C ILE A 14 4.76 -5.00 7.83
N GLY A 15 4.34 -5.37 6.62
CA GLY A 15 3.70 -4.45 5.67
C GLY A 15 2.45 -3.77 6.25
N CYS A 16 1.58 -4.55 6.91
CA CYS A 16 0.37 -4.03 7.54
C CYS A 16 0.71 -3.03 8.65
N ARG A 17 1.68 -3.37 9.51
CA ARG A 17 2.11 -2.47 10.59
C ARG A 17 2.77 -1.20 10.06
N THR A 18 3.56 -1.29 8.99
CA THR A 18 4.15 -0.14 8.33
C THR A 18 3.06 0.80 7.81
N VAL A 19 2.04 0.29 7.11
CA VAL A 19 0.91 1.10 6.61
C VAL A 19 0.19 1.79 7.76
N GLU A 20 -0.13 1.06 8.83
CA GLU A 20 -0.75 1.62 10.04
C GLU A 20 0.06 2.76 10.64
N LEU A 21 1.37 2.57 10.81
CA LEU A 21 2.25 3.57 11.42
C LEU A 21 2.34 4.82 10.55
N LEU A 22 2.53 4.68 9.24
CA LEU A 22 2.62 5.80 8.31
C LEU A 22 1.31 6.60 8.26
N TYR A 23 0.16 5.89 8.22
CA TYR A 23 -1.16 6.51 8.18
C TYR A 23 -1.51 7.21 9.50
N LEU A 24 -1.41 6.50 10.63
CA LEU A 24 -1.83 7.02 11.94
C LEU A 24 -0.94 8.13 12.47
N SER A 25 0.35 8.12 12.12
CA SER A 25 1.26 9.22 12.46
C SER A 25 1.06 10.47 11.60
N GLY A 26 0.31 10.36 10.49
CA GLY A 26 0.23 11.43 9.49
C GLY A 26 1.60 11.75 8.88
N TRP A 27 2.49 10.77 8.73
CA TRP A 27 3.80 11.04 8.16
C TRP A 27 3.74 11.19 6.63
N ALA A 28 2.92 10.37 5.97
CA ALA A 28 2.71 10.41 4.53
C ALA A 28 1.35 9.85 4.11
N ASN A 29 0.94 10.17 2.88
CA ASN A 29 -0.05 9.37 2.18
C ASN A 29 0.58 7.99 1.90
N VAL A 30 -0.17 6.92 2.12
CA VAL A 30 0.31 5.56 1.93
C VAL A 30 -0.56 4.84 0.90
N ARG A 31 0.06 4.05 0.02
CA ARG A 31 -0.61 3.18 -0.94
C ARG A 31 -0.25 1.72 -0.62
N PRO A 32 -1.09 0.98 0.08
CA PRO A 32 -0.87 -0.44 0.29
C PRO A 32 -1.11 -1.20 -1.02
N ILE A 33 -0.18 -2.09 -1.36
CA ILE A 33 -0.26 -2.97 -2.52
C ILE A 33 -0.30 -4.42 -2.05
N VAL A 34 -1.35 -5.13 -2.45
CA VAL A 34 -1.55 -6.55 -2.13
C VAL A 34 -1.84 -7.34 -3.41
N ARG A 35 -1.72 -8.66 -3.35
CA ARG A 35 -1.94 -9.51 -4.53
C ARG A 35 -3.42 -9.78 -4.84
N ARG A 36 -4.30 -9.72 -3.85
CA ARG A 36 -5.73 -10.08 -4.00
C ARG A 36 -6.60 -9.12 -3.18
N PRO A 37 -7.78 -8.70 -3.66
CA PRO A 37 -8.62 -7.73 -2.95
C PRO A 37 -8.97 -8.11 -1.50
N ASP A 38 -9.23 -9.39 -1.24
CA ASP A 38 -9.54 -9.92 0.09
C ASP A 38 -8.40 -9.73 1.11
N ALA A 39 -7.16 -9.62 0.64
CA ALA A 39 -5.99 -9.38 1.47
C ALA A 39 -5.96 -7.97 2.10
N PHE A 40 -6.84 -7.06 1.70
CA PHE A 40 -7.00 -5.74 2.32
C PHE A 40 -7.86 -5.72 3.58
N ALA A 41 -8.48 -6.84 3.97
CA ALA A 41 -9.45 -6.85 5.07
C ALA A 41 -8.94 -6.21 6.37
N SER A 42 -7.65 -6.35 6.71
CA SER A 42 -7.07 -5.71 7.90
C SER A 42 -6.94 -4.19 7.79
N LEU A 43 -6.70 -3.68 6.59
CA LEU A 43 -6.47 -2.26 6.30
C LEU A 43 -7.75 -1.51 5.88
N SER A 44 -8.85 -2.22 5.61
CA SER A 44 -10.14 -1.65 5.20
C SER A 44 -10.77 -0.68 6.20
N ARG A 45 -10.32 -0.74 7.47
CA ARG A 45 -10.70 0.21 8.53
C ARG A 45 -10.17 1.63 8.30
N PHE A 46 -9.29 1.83 7.33
CA PHE A 46 -8.74 3.13 6.97
C PHE A 46 -9.22 3.56 5.59
N ALA A 47 -9.49 4.85 5.41
CA ALA A 47 -9.82 5.43 4.10
C ALA A 47 -8.53 5.66 3.27
N ILE A 48 -7.97 4.59 2.72
CA ILE A 48 -6.68 4.61 2.00
C ILE A 48 -6.88 4.13 0.56
N ASP A 49 -6.24 4.82 -0.39
CA ASP A 49 -6.16 4.40 -1.81
C ASP A 49 -5.24 3.18 -1.94
N ALA A 50 -5.81 2.03 -2.27
CA ALA A 50 -5.17 0.73 -2.21
C ALA A 50 -5.13 0.08 -3.60
N MET A 51 -4.04 -0.61 -3.95
CA MET A 51 -3.85 -1.22 -5.27
C MET A 51 -3.67 -2.73 -5.22
N VAL A 52 -4.24 -3.43 -6.21
CA VAL A 52 -4.02 -4.86 -6.38
C VAL A 52 -3.00 -5.09 -7.49
N ALA A 53 -1.89 -5.75 -7.17
CA ALA A 53 -0.88 -6.15 -8.15
C ALA A 53 -0.10 -7.39 -7.67
N ASP A 54 0.27 -8.26 -8.59
CA ASP A 54 1.25 -9.32 -8.32
C ASP A 54 2.67 -8.75 -8.43
N ALA A 55 3.52 -9.04 -7.45
CA ALA A 55 4.91 -8.59 -7.44
C ALA A 55 5.76 -9.14 -8.60
N ARG A 56 5.28 -10.22 -9.24
CA ARG A 56 5.93 -10.85 -10.41
C ARG A 56 5.44 -10.27 -11.73
N ASP A 57 4.39 -9.46 -11.72
CA ASP A 57 3.88 -8.76 -12.90
C ASP A 57 4.44 -7.34 -12.93
N ILE A 58 5.47 -7.14 -13.75
CA ILE A 58 6.18 -5.85 -13.86
C ILE A 58 5.23 -4.74 -14.32
N GLN A 59 4.31 -5.02 -15.25
CA GLN A 59 3.42 -3.98 -15.78
C GLN A 59 2.39 -3.57 -14.73
N ALA A 60 1.75 -4.53 -14.07
CA ALA A 60 0.80 -4.25 -13.01
C ALA A 60 1.48 -3.51 -11.84
N LEU A 61 2.69 -3.93 -11.46
CA LEU A 61 3.43 -3.31 -10.36
C LEU A 61 3.88 -1.88 -10.70
N THR A 62 4.33 -1.64 -11.95
CA THR A 62 4.66 -0.29 -12.43
C THR A 62 3.45 0.64 -12.37
N ALA A 63 2.28 0.17 -12.78
CA ALA A 63 1.04 0.94 -12.69
C ALA A 63 0.66 1.22 -11.23
N ALA A 64 0.79 0.23 -10.33
CA ALA A 64 0.49 0.40 -8.91
C ALA A 64 1.42 1.42 -8.21
N PHE A 65 2.69 1.49 -8.63
CA PHE A 65 3.66 2.47 -8.11
C PHE A 65 3.54 3.86 -8.74
N ALA A 66 2.73 4.06 -9.77
CA ALA A 66 2.63 5.35 -10.46
C ALA A 66 2.23 6.49 -9.51
N GLY A 67 3.04 7.55 -9.47
CA GLY A 67 2.85 8.70 -8.58
C GLY A 67 3.30 8.50 -7.13
N CYS A 68 3.81 7.32 -6.77
CA CYS A 68 4.47 7.10 -5.49
C CYS A 68 5.90 7.65 -5.54
N LYS A 69 6.30 8.29 -4.45
CA LYS A 69 7.65 8.86 -4.28
C LYS A 69 8.60 7.88 -3.59
N TYR A 70 8.05 7.05 -2.71
CA TYR A 70 8.75 6.05 -1.91
C TYR A 70 8.08 4.69 -2.07
#